data_AF-A0A0D7KDZ9-F1
#
_entry.id   AF-A0A0D7KDZ9-F1
#
_cell.length_a   1.000
_cell.length_b   1.000
_cell.length_c   1.000
_cell.angle_alpha   90.00
_cell.angle_beta   90.00
_cell.angle_gamma   90.00
#
_symmetry.space_group_name_H-M   'P 1'
#
loop_
_entity.id
_entity.type
_entity.pdbx_description
1 polymer ?
#
loop_
_entity_poly.entity_id
_entity_poly.type
_entity_poly.pdbx_seq_one_letter_code
_entity_poly.pdbx_strand_id
1 'polypeptide(L)'
;GDIHVTKAKKDEWDSKAPGNTKTELDAHVADKVAHVTKADHDKLGSIEEGAEVNQLAFSIIKVSGQGDITAKLKTDTLRIAGGTGITITTDPNTGEVKVTATGDATPGPHAETHLPGGTDVIPFATETVGGLMSEQDKKTSGRLQLNLITM
;
A
#
# COMPACT_ATOMS: atom_id res chain seq x y z
N GLY A 1 -84.13 -29.59 27.71
CA GLY A 1 -83.93 -28.31 27.02
C GLY A 1 -82.79 -28.50 26.05
N ASP A 2 -82.99 -28.16 24.78
CA ASP A 2 -82.02 -28.39 23.72
C ASP A 2 -80.68 -27.69 24.01
N ILE A 3 -79.61 -28.48 24.09
CA ILE A 3 -78.23 -28.04 24.32
C ILE A 3 -77.57 -27.58 22.99
N HIS A 4 -78.31 -27.63 21.89
CA HIS A 4 -77.76 -27.38 20.57
C HIS A 4 -77.47 -25.89 20.35
N VAL A 5 -76.18 -25.55 20.26
CA VAL A 5 -75.71 -24.27 19.71
C VAL A 5 -76.13 -24.26 18.24
N THR A 6 -77.08 -23.39 17.91
CA THR A 6 -77.53 -23.22 16.52
C THR A 6 -76.43 -22.56 15.70
N LYS A 7 -76.44 -22.78 14.38
CA LYS A 7 -75.50 -22.10 13.46
C LYS A 7 -75.48 -20.58 13.68
N ALA A 8 -76.64 -19.97 13.91
CA ALA A 8 -76.77 -18.54 14.20
C ALA A 8 -76.05 -18.11 15.48
N LYS A 9 -76.18 -18.88 16.58
CA LYS A 9 -75.47 -18.59 17.85
C LYS A 9 -73.95 -18.75 17.70
N LYS A 10 -73.51 -19.70 16.87
CA LYS A 10 -72.09 -19.89 16.56
C LYS A 10 -71.55 -18.70 15.76
N ASP A 11 -72.26 -18.29 14.70
CA ASP A 11 -71.87 -17.15 13.86
C ASP A 11 -71.87 -15.83 14.69
N GLU A 12 -72.77 -15.69 15.67
CA GLU A 12 -72.79 -14.57 16.62
C GLU A 12 -71.58 -14.59 17.59
N TRP A 13 -71.18 -15.74 18.11
CA TRP A 13 -70.00 -15.85 18.97
C TRP A 13 -68.70 -15.60 18.21
N ASP A 14 -68.62 -16.12 16.99
CA ASP A 14 -67.46 -15.91 16.12
C ASP A 14 -67.29 -14.43 15.70
N SER A 15 -68.38 -13.64 15.68
CA SER A 15 -68.33 -12.20 15.42
C SER A 15 -68.03 -11.32 16.63
N LYS A 16 -68.06 -11.87 17.86
CA LYS A 16 -67.74 -11.14 19.11
C LYS A 16 -66.25 -11.16 19.47
N ALA A 17 -65.45 -12.04 18.86
CA ALA A 17 -64.00 -12.04 19.03
C ALA A 17 -63.36 -10.97 18.11
N PRO A 18 -62.63 -9.97 18.64
CA PRO A 18 -61.84 -9.07 17.82
C PRO A 18 -60.71 -9.86 17.17
N GLY A 19 -60.74 -9.97 15.84
CA GLY A 19 -59.88 -10.90 15.12
C GLY A 19 -60.34 -12.34 15.32
N ASN A 20 -60.27 -13.15 14.26
CA ASN A 20 -60.21 -14.59 14.46
C ASN A 20 -58.73 -14.98 14.35
N THR A 21 -58.31 -15.93 15.17
CA THR A 21 -56.90 -16.37 15.24
C THR A 21 -56.35 -16.79 13.88
N LYS A 22 -57.21 -17.23 12.95
CA LYS A 22 -56.83 -17.57 11.58
C LYS A 22 -56.48 -16.34 10.74
N THR A 23 -57.26 -15.27 10.80
CA THR A 23 -56.97 -14.01 10.08
C THR A 23 -55.69 -13.38 10.63
N GLU A 24 -55.50 -13.41 11.94
CA GLU A 24 -54.28 -12.88 12.59
C GLU A 24 -53.04 -13.72 12.23
N LEU A 25 -53.18 -15.06 12.19
CA LEU A 25 -52.11 -15.96 11.78
C LEU A 25 -51.76 -15.80 10.30
N ASP A 26 -52.77 -15.73 9.43
CA ASP A 26 -52.57 -15.52 7.99
C ASP A 26 -51.88 -14.16 7.73
N ALA A 27 -52.26 -13.12 8.48
CA ALA A 27 -51.60 -11.81 8.44
C ALA A 27 -50.14 -11.89 8.91
N HIS A 28 -49.87 -12.58 10.03
CA HIS A 28 -48.51 -12.76 10.54
C HIS A 28 -47.61 -13.57 9.60
N VAL A 29 -48.13 -14.65 8.99
CA VAL A 29 -47.36 -15.48 8.04
C VAL A 29 -47.07 -14.72 6.74
N ALA A 30 -47.97 -13.82 6.33
CA ALA A 30 -47.77 -12.97 5.15
C ALA A 30 -46.85 -11.77 5.39
N ASP A 31 -46.47 -11.49 6.64
CA ASP A 31 -45.64 -10.34 7.02
C ASP A 31 -44.17 -10.53 6.63
N LYS A 32 -43.77 -9.94 5.50
CA LYS A 32 -42.38 -9.96 5.01
C LYS A 32 -41.45 -9.00 5.74
N VAL A 33 -41.96 -8.18 6.64
CA VAL A 33 -41.16 -7.30 7.50
C VAL A 33 -40.75 -8.07 8.76
N ALA A 34 -41.66 -8.85 9.32
CA ALA A 34 -41.40 -9.69 10.50
C ALA A 34 -40.59 -10.96 10.18
N HIS A 35 -40.71 -11.50 8.96
CA HIS A 35 -40.03 -12.73 8.55
C HIS A 35 -38.90 -12.48 7.56
N VAL A 36 -37.80 -13.19 7.76
CA VAL A 36 -36.71 -13.33 6.78
C VAL A 36 -37.02 -14.48 5.83
N THR A 37 -36.66 -14.33 4.56
CA THR A 37 -36.82 -15.41 3.58
C THR A 37 -35.75 -16.47 3.76
N LYS A 38 -35.94 -17.66 3.18
CA LYS A 38 -34.88 -18.68 3.12
C LYS A 38 -33.61 -18.12 2.47
N ALA A 39 -33.75 -17.28 1.44
CA ALA A 39 -32.62 -16.66 0.77
C ALA A 39 -31.86 -15.70 1.69
N ASP A 40 -32.57 -14.94 2.54
CA ASP A 40 -31.94 -14.07 3.54
C ASP A 40 -31.18 -14.90 4.58
N HIS A 41 -31.77 -16.00 5.06
CA HIS A 41 -31.10 -16.95 5.96
C HIS A 41 -29.85 -17.57 5.34
N ASP A 42 -29.93 -18.05 4.10
CA ASP A 42 -28.78 -18.64 3.40
C ASP A 42 -27.67 -17.58 3.22
N LYS A 43 -28.04 -16.34 2.89
CA LYS A 43 -27.10 -15.22 2.78
C LYS A 43 -26.44 -14.91 4.13
N LEU A 44 -27.22 -14.77 5.20
CA LEU A 44 -26.69 -14.51 6.54
C LEU A 44 -25.79 -15.66 7.04
N GLY A 45 -26.14 -16.91 6.75
CA GLY A 45 -25.33 -18.08 7.12
C GLY A 45 -24.02 -18.19 6.34
N SER A 46 -23.93 -17.54 5.17
CA SER A 46 -22.69 -17.49 4.39
C SER A 46 -21.70 -16.41 4.84
N ILE A 47 -22.12 -15.52 5.74
CA ILE A 47 -21.26 -14.45 6.29
C ILE A 47 -20.43 -15.05 7.42
N GLU A 48 -19.11 -15.13 7.22
CA GLU A 48 -18.18 -15.57 8.26
C GLU A 48 -18.21 -14.63 9.47
N GLU A 49 -17.93 -15.17 10.65
CA GLU A 49 -17.84 -14.37 11.88
C GLU A 49 -16.72 -13.32 11.74
N GLY A 50 -17.08 -12.04 11.90
CA GLY A 50 -16.16 -10.93 11.71
C GLY A 50 -15.95 -10.49 10.26
N ALA A 51 -16.69 -11.04 9.30
CA ALA A 51 -16.68 -10.54 7.92
C ALA A 51 -17.18 -9.09 7.85
N GLU A 52 -16.44 -8.25 7.15
CA GLU A 52 -16.78 -6.85 6.93
C GLU A 52 -17.13 -6.62 5.46
N VAL A 53 -18.17 -5.81 5.22
CA VAL A 53 -18.55 -5.45 3.85
C VAL A 53 -17.50 -4.47 3.31
N ASN A 54 -16.68 -4.92 2.36
CA ASN A 54 -15.79 -4.10 1.54
C ASN A 54 -14.58 -3.49 2.29
N GLN A 55 -13.59 -4.33 2.65
CA GLN A 55 -12.27 -3.86 3.09
C GLN A 55 -11.49 -3.29 1.90
N LEU A 56 -11.42 -1.96 1.80
CA LEU A 56 -10.51 -1.23 0.90
C LEU A 56 -9.06 -1.28 1.44
N ALA A 57 -8.62 -2.43 1.95
CA ALA A 57 -7.35 -2.62 2.63
C ALA A 57 -6.45 -3.59 1.85
N PHE A 58 -5.15 -3.27 1.81
CA PHE A 58 -4.12 -4.25 1.51
C PHE A 58 -3.78 -5.00 2.80
N SER A 59 -3.45 -6.30 2.74
CA SER A 59 -3.03 -7.05 3.94
C SER A 59 -1.53 -6.87 4.20
N ILE A 60 -0.69 -7.35 3.26
CA ILE A 60 0.76 -7.27 3.34
C ILE A 60 1.33 -7.00 1.94
N ILE A 61 2.29 -6.09 1.84
CA ILE A 61 3.13 -5.90 0.65
C ILE A 61 4.52 -6.45 0.94
N LYS A 62 4.92 -7.46 0.16
CA LYS A 62 6.22 -8.13 0.30
C LYS A 62 7.14 -7.76 -0.84
N VAL A 63 8.34 -7.34 -0.50
CA VAL A 63 9.43 -7.10 -1.46
C VAL A 63 10.64 -7.88 -0.95
N SER A 64 11.23 -8.73 -1.79
CA SER A 64 12.38 -9.54 -1.41
C SER A 64 13.53 -8.67 -0.88
N GLY A 65 14.12 -9.06 0.24
CA GLY A 65 15.18 -8.31 0.90
C GLY A 65 14.73 -7.11 1.74
N GLN A 66 13.43 -6.78 1.77
CA GLN A 66 12.87 -5.70 2.57
C GLN A 66 11.97 -6.25 3.70
N GLY A 67 11.67 -5.40 4.68
CA GLY A 67 10.65 -5.70 5.69
C GLY A 67 9.24 -5.67 5.08
N ASP A 68 8.37 -6.54 5.60
CA ASP A 68 6.95 -6.59 5.20
C ASP A 68 6.23 -5.29 5.57
N ILE A 69 5.50 -4.70 4.63
CA ILE A 69 4.59 -3.58 4.90
C ILE A 69 3.21 -4.17 5.19
N THR A 70 2.85 -4.24 6.47
CA THR A 70 1.56 -4.77 6.94
C THR A 70 0.60 -3.63 7.25
N ALA A 71 -0.66 -3.75 6.82
CA ALA A 71 -1.69 -2.78 7.18
C ALA A 71 -1.98 -2.80 8.68
N LYS A 72 -2.18 -1.61 9.25
CA LYS A 72 -2.38 -1.43 10.69
C LYS A 72 -3.83 -1.17 11.06
N LEU A 73 -4.65 -0.75 10.10
CA LEU A 73 -6.05 -0.36 10.29
C LEU A 73 -6.92 -1.00 9.21
N LYS A 74 -8.23 -1.03 9.46
CA LYS A 74 -9.25 -1.50 8.49
C LYS A 74 -9.26 -0.71 7.20
N THR A 75 -8.86 0.56 7.26
CA THR A 75 -8.55 1.41 6.10
C THR A 75 -7.16 1.99 6.35
N ASP A 76 -6.19 1.60 5.54
CA ASP A 76 -4.82 2.06 5.66
C ASP A 76 -4.34 2.66 4.34
N THR A 77 -3.37 3.56 4.38
CA THR A 77 -2.83 4.26 3.21
C THR A 77 -1.41 3.79 2.94
N LEU A 78 -1.21 3.18 1.76
CA LEU A 78 0.13 2.91 1.27
C LEU A 78 0.75 4.21 0.73
N ARG A 79 1.92 4.59 1.25
CA ARG A 79 2.70 5.71 0.70
C ARG A 79 3.88 5.19 -0.10
N ILE A 80 3.93 5.56 -1.37
CA ILE A 80 5.04 5.27 -2.28
C ILE A 80 5.80 6.57 -2.53
N ALA A 81 7.12 6.55 -2.41
CA ALA A 81 7.97 7.71 -2.64
C ALA A 81 9.01 7.40 -3.72
N GLY A 82 9.22 8.34 -4.64
CA GLY A 82 10.35 8.29 -5.56
C GLY A 82 11.66 8.57 -4.83
N GLY A 83 12.70 7.81 -5.18
CA GLY A 83 14.06 8.04 -4.72
C GLY A 83 14.94 8.64 -5.82
N THR A 84 16.24 8.77 -5.57
CA THR A 84 17.18 9.16 -6.64
C THR A 84 17.10 8.17 -7.80
N GLY A 85 17.03 8.69 -9.03
CA GLY A 85 16.94 7.87 -10.23
C GLY A 85 15.56 7.30 -10.52
N ILE A 86 14.55 7.56 -9.68
CA ILE A 86 13.20 7.00 -9.80
C ILE A 86 12.13 8.07 -9.61
N THR A 87 11.30 8.28 -10.62
CA THR A 87 10.10 9.11 -10.55
C THR A 87 8.85 8.23 -10.40
N ILE A 88 7.96 8.61 -9.49
CA ILE A 88 6.66 7.97 -9.27
C ILE A 88 5.56 8.94 -9.70
N THR A 89 4.68 8.51 -10.60
CA THR A 89 3.49 9.28 -11.00
C THR A 89 2.23 8.43 -10.79
N THR A 90 1.11 9.08 -10.49
CA THR A 90 -0.17 8.41 -10.27
C THR A 90 -1.25 9.02 -11.15
N ASP A 91 -2.13 8.19 -11.71
CA ASP A 91 -3.36 8.64 -12.35
C ASP A 91 -4.56 8.13 -11.53
N PRO A 92 -5.24 9.01 -10.78
CA PRO A 92 -6.37 8.62 -9.94
C PRO A 92 -7.62 8.18 -10.73
N ASN A 93 -7.70 8.51 -12.03
CA ASN A 93 -8.87 8.14 -12.85
C ASN A 93 -8.79 6.70 -13.34
N THR A 94 -7.58 6.27 -13.71
CA THR A 94 -7.30 4.90 -14.16
C THR A 94 -6.83 3.99 -13.02
N GLY A 95 -6.43 4.55 -11.88
CA GLY A 95 -5.84 3.81 -10.77
C GLY A 95 -4.40 3.36 -11.03
N GLU A 96 -3.70 3.98 -11.98
CA GLU A 96 -2.33 3.60 -12.36
C GLU A 96 -1.29 4.24 -11.43
N VAL A 97 -0.31 3.45 -11.00
CA VAL A 97 0.96 3.93 -10.43
C VAL A 97 2.07 3.58 -11.40
N LYS A 98 2.76 4.59 -11.93
CA LYS A 98 3.86 4.42 -12.87
C LYS A 98 5.19 4.73 -12.19
N VAL A 99 6.12 3.79 -12.34
CA VAL A 99 7.50 3.89 -11.85
C VAL A 99 8.42 4.06 -13.04
N THR A 100 9.12 5.18 -13.11
CA THR A 100 10.03 5.51 -14.22
C THR A 100 11.45 5.68 -13.72
N ALA A 101 12.38 4.90 -14.26
CA ALA A 101 13.80 5.14 -14.08
C ALA A 101 14.21 6.40 -14.85
N THR A 102 14.82 7.38 -14.19
CA THR A 102 15.27 8.62 -14.83
C THR A 102 16.69 8.51 -15.37
N GLY A 103 17.44 7.49 -14.94
CA GLY A 103 18.86 7.34 -15.27
C GLY A 103 19.78 8.22 -14.43
N ASP A 104 19.23 9.06 -13.55
CA ASP A 104 20.01 9.77 -12.55
C ASP A 104 20.50 8.78 -11.50
N ALA A 105 21.78 8.86 -11.14
CA ALA A 105 22.34 8.13 -10.03
C ALA A 105 22.90 9.11 -9.03
N THR A 106 22.82 8.81 -7.74
CA THR A 106 23.68 9.46 -6.76
C THR A 106 25.11 9.06 -7.11
N PRO A 107 26.00 9.97 -7.53
CA PRO A 107 27.38 9.62 -7.75
C PRO A 107 27.96 9.02 -6.47
N GLY A 108 28.78 7.97 -6.59
CA GLY A 108 29.50 7.42 -5.43
C GLY A 108 30.36 8.50 -4.77
N PRO A 109 30.80 8.31 -3.50
CA PRO A 109 31.65 9.29 -2.82
C PRO A 109 32.89 9.61 -3.66
N HIS A 110 32.97 10.84 -4.16
CA HIS A 110 34.13 11.39 -4.85
C HIS A 110 34.31 12.85 -4.43
N ALA A 111 35.49 13.42 -4.66
CA ALA A 111 35.78 14.81 -4.29
C ALA A 111 34.78 15.76 -4.97
N GLU A 112 34.38 16.83 -4.27
CA GLU A 112 33.20 17.65 -4.58
C GLU A 112 33.24 18.41 -5.92
N THR A 113 34.37 18.41 -6.64
CA THR A 113 34.53 19.20 -7.87
C THR A 113 35.36 18.46 -8.90
N HIS A 114 34.72 17.95 -9.96
CA HIS A 114 35.37 17.79 -11.25
C HIS A 114 35.09 19.04 -12.08
N LEU A 115 36.13 19.71 -12.57
CA LEU A 115 35.96 20.77 -13.56
C LEU A 115 35.28 20.20 -14.83
N PRO A 116 34.35 20.94 -15.48
CA PRO A 116 33.68 20.49 -16.70
C PRO A 116 34.69 19.97 -17.75
N GLY A 117 34.36 18.83 -18.36
CA GLY A 117 35.23 18.19 -19.36
C GLY A 117 36.35 17.32 -18.80
N GLY A 118 36.32 16.95 -17.52
CA GLY A 118 37.34 16.08 -16.91
C GLY A 118 38.69 16.76 -16.76
N THR A 119 38.70 18.09 -16.71
CA THR A 119 39.91 18.93 -16.58
C THR A 119 40.38 19.05 -15.13
N ASP A 120 40.05 18.06 -14.31
CA ASP A 120 40.43 18.06 -12.91
C ASP A 120 41.95 18.00 -12.81
N VAL A 121 42.55 19.13 -12.42
CA VAL A 121 44.01 19.25 -12.37
C VAL A 121 44.49 18.43 -11.18
N ILE A 122 45.13 17.30 -11.45
CA ILE A 122 45.84 16.56 -10.41
C ILE A 122 46.98 17.49 -9.93
N PRO A 123 47.00 17.92 -8.66
CA PRO A 123 47.99 18.86 -8.17
C PRO A 123 49.40 18.27 -8.26
N PHE A 124 50.41 19.13 -8.34
CA PHE A 124 51.79 18.69 -8.22
C PHE A 124 52.05 18.11 -6.83
N ALA A 125 52.99 17.17 -6.74
CA ALA A 125 53.40 16.58 -5.47
C ALA A 125 53.89 17.67 -4.50
N THR A 126 53.57 17.50 -3.22
CA THR A 126 54.13 18.25 -2.10
C THR A 126 55.02 17.33 -1.28
N GLU A 127 55.71 17.87 -0.26
CA GLU A 127 56.56 17.06 0.62
C GLU A 127 55.79 15.96 1.38
N THR A 128 54.49 16.18 1.63
CA THR A 128 53.65 15.28 2.45
C THR A 128 52.49 14.65 1.70
N VAL A 129 52.25 15.02 0.44
CA VAL A 129 51.12 14.52 -0.38
C VAL A 129 51.62 14.25 -1.81
N GLY A 130 51.44 13.03 -2.30
CA GLY A 130 51.80 12.64 -3.67
C GLY A 130 50.98 13.38 -4.74
N GLY A 131 51.53 13.54 -5.95
CA GLY A 131 50.91 14.28 -7.05
C GLY A 131 51.71 14.17 -8.35
N LEU A 132 51.39 14.99 -9.35
CA LEU A 132 52.17 15.07 -10.60
C LEU A 132 53.57 15.65 -10.36
N MET A 133 54.55 15.27 -11.19
CA MET A 133 55.90 15.83 -11.15
C MET A 133 55.89 17.26 -11.74
N SER A 134 56.46 18.24 -11.02
CA SER A 134 56.56 19.60 -11.54
C SER A 134 57.57 19.72 -12.69
N GLU A 135 57.44 20.77 -13.52
CA GLU A 135 58.42 21.03 -14.58
C GLU A 135 59.85 21.26 -14.03
N GLN A 136 59.94 21.86 -12.84
CA GLN A 136 61.21 22.11 -12.16
C GLN A 136 61.85 20.80 -11.70
N ASP A 137 61.06 19.90 -11.11
CA ASP A 137 61.55 18.58 -10.70
C ASP A 137 61.98 17.77 -11.90
N LYS A 138 61.22 17.82 -13.00
CA LYS A 138 61.57 17.13 -14.25
C LYS A 138 62.92 17.60 -14.80
N LYS A 139 63.15 18.92 -14.81
CA LYS A 139 64.44 19.52 -15.19
C LYS A 139 65.57 19.12 -14.25
N THR A 140 65.28 18.99 -12.96
CA THR A 140 66.28 18.67 -11.94
C THR A 140 66.68 17.19 -12.00
N SER A 141 65.71 16.29 -12.14
CA SER A 141 65.93 14.85 -12.35
C SER A 141 66.79 14.57 -13.59
N GLY A 142 66.51 15.25 -14.71
CA GLY A 142 67.31 15.14 -15.94
C GLY A 142 68.73 15.73 -15.84
N ARG A 143 69.02 16.48 -14.77
CA ARG A 143 70.32 17.14 -14.52
C ARG A 143 71.05 16.58 -13.30
N LEU A 144 70.59 15.46 -12.73
CA LEU A 144 71.31 14.73 -11.70
C LEU A 144 72.59 14.13 -12.30
N GLN A 145 73.61 14.96 -12.47
CA GLN A 145 74.96 14.48 -12.73
C GLN A 145 75.48 13.88 -11.43
N LEU A 146 75.85 12.60 -11.50
CA LEU A 146 76.53 11.93 -10.40
C LEU A 146 77.85 12.68 -10.16
N ASN A 147 77.88 13.54 -9.14
CA ASN A 147 79.15 14.05 -8.64
C ASN A 147 79.88 12.86 -8.01
N LEU A 148 80.60 12.12 -8.85
CA LEU A 148 81.57 11.13 -8.42
C LEU A 148 82.67 11.92 -7.73
N ILE A 149 82.55 12.08 -6.40
CA ILE A 149 83.61 12.63 -5.57
C ILE A 149 84.82 11.73 -5.80
N THR A 150 85.78 12.25 -6.55
CA THR A 150 87.09 11.65 -6.66
C THR A 150 87.84 12.04 -5.39
N MET A 151 87.67 11.26 -4.32
CA MET A 151 88.59 11.17 -3.18
C MET A 151 88.48 9.79 -2.54
#